data_AF-A0A3D4I084-F1
#
_entry.id   AF-A0A3D4I084-F1
#
_cell.length_a   1.000
_cell.length_b   1.000
_cell.length_c   1.000
_cell.angle_alpha   90.00
_cell.angle_beta   90.00
_cell.angle_gamma   90.00
#
_symmetry.space_group_name_H-M   'P 1'
#
loop_
_entity.id
_entity.type
_entity.pdbx_description
1 polymer ?
#
loop_
_entity_poly.entity_id
_entity_poly.type
_entity_poly.pdbx_seq_one_letter_code
_entity_poly.pdbx_strand_id
1 'polypeptide(L)'
;KNAKKPVITSDITEKQFEKMVETAKMHIFDGDIFQAVLSRRFEVENPPDPFDVYRVLRAANPSPYLYFFKSPGYSIAGASPEMLIRVEDGNVTNRPIAGTSRRGKDEAEDAKLENELLHDEKERAEHTMLVDLGRNDVGRVCEFGTVKVDGFMHVERFSKVMHLVSEVNGRLKKGKTGVDALFSALPAGTLSGAPKIRAMQ
;
A
#
# COMPACT_ATOMS: atom_id res chain seq x y z
N LYS A 1 19.39 23.36 -21.09
CA LYS A 1 20.50 23.43 -20.10
C LYS A 1 20.96 22.01 -19.82
N ASN A 2 22.25 21.69 -20.01
CA ASN A 2 22.83 20.37 -19.74
C ASN A 2 22.71 20.03 -18.24
N ALA A 3 21.62 19.38 -17.84
CA ALA A 3 21.52 18.80 -16.52
C ALA A 3 22.53 17.64 -16.44
N LYS A 4 23.51 17.72 -15.53
CA LYS A 4 24.37 16.58 -15.21
C LYS A 4 23.47 15.42 -14.79
N LYS A 5 23.78 14.19 -15.24
CA LYS A 5 23.06 13.00 -14.79
C LYS A 5 23.09 12.94 -13.25
N PRO A 6 21.98 12.55 -12.60
CA PRO A 6 21.96 12.37 -11.15
C PRO A 6 22.94 11.26 -10.76
N VAL A 7 23.75 11.52 -9.73
CA VAL A 7 24.58 10.49 -9.08
C VAL A 7 23.75 9.88 -7.97
N ILE A 8 23.43 8.59 -8.10
CA ILE A 8 22.53 7.87 -7.20
C ILE A 8 23.35 6.86 -6.38
N THR A 9 23.22 6.92 -5.07
CA THR A 9 23.78 5.95 -4.13
C THR A 9 22.65 5.24 -3.38
N SER A 10 22.94 4.06 -2.83
CA SER A 10 22.00 3.26 -2.02
C SER A 10 22.58 3.11 -0.62
N ASP A 11 21.74 3.20 0.41
CA ASP A 11 22.13 3.01 1.81
C ASP A 11 22.65 1.58 2.11
N ILE A 12 22.18 0.61 1.32
CA ILE A 12 22.63 -0.78 1.37
C ILE A 12 23.00 -1.32 -0.01
N THR A 13 23.92 -2.26 -0.04
CA THR A 13 24.30 -3.00 -1.26
C THR A 13 23.25 -4.03 -1.65
N GLU A 14 23.26 -4.45 -2.91
CA GLU A 14 22.40 -5.52 -3.43
C GLU A 14 22.54 -6.81 -2.63
N LYS A 15 23.78 -7.26 -2.36
CA LYS A 15 24.04 -8.46 -1.54
C LYS A 15 23.49 -8.37 -0.13
N GLN A 16 23.50 -7.17 0.47
CA GLN A 16 22.90 -6.97 1.79
C GLN A 16 21.37 -7.08 1.72
N PHE A 17 20.74 -6.50 0.69
CA PHE A 17 19.30 -6.61 0.49
C PHE A 17 18.87 -8.06 0.22
N GLU A 18 19.60 -8.81 -0.60
CA GLU A 18 19.38 -10.24 -0.82
C GLU A 18 19.43 -11.03 0.48
N LYS A 19 20.43 -10.75 1.33
CA LYS A 19 20.53 -11.39 2.65
C LYS A 19 19.33 -11.07 3.54
N MET A 20 18.82 -9.83 3.52
CA MET A 20 17.60 -9.47 4.25
C MET A 20 16.38 -10.24 3.75
N VAL A 21 16.26 -10.44 2.43
CA VAL A 21 15.19 -11.27 1.82
C VAL A 21 15.28 -12.72 2.29
N GLU A 22 16.48 -13.31 2.30
CA GLU A 22 16.67 -14.68 2.81
C GLU A 22 16.32 -14.81 4.30
N THR A 23 16.68 -13.82 5.13
CA THR A 23 16.27 -13.80 6.54
C THR A 23 14.76 -13.69 6.70
N ALA A 24 14.08 -12.84 5.93
CA ALA A 24 12.63 -12.73 5.96
C ALA A 24 11.94 -14.06 5.57
N LYS A 25 12.47 -14.76 4.55
CA LYS A 25 11.98 -16.08 4.15
C LYS A 25 12.14 -17.12 5.25
N MET A 26 13.24 -17.09 6.00
CA MET A 26 13.43 -17.96 7.16
C MET A 26 12.36 -17.71 8.23
N HIS A 27 12.11 -16.45 8.60
CA HIS A 27 11.05 -16.12 9.56
C HIS A 27 9.64 -16.54 9.07
N ILE A 28 9.38 -16.47 7.77
CA ILE A 28 8.13 -17.01 7.20
C ILE A 28 8.06 -18.52 7.35
N PHE A 29 9.16 -19.23 7.04
CA PHE A 29 9.22 -20.69 7.15
C PHE A 29 9.07 -21.17 8.60
N ASP A 30 9.69 -20.47 9.55
CA ASP A 30 9.62 -20.77 10.97
C ASP A 30 8.26 -20.39 11.60
N GLY A 31 7.40 -19.69 10.85
CA GLY A 31 6.05 -19.29 11.29
C GLY A 31 6.01 -18.03 12.15
N ASP A 32 7.10 -17.25 12.20
CA ASP A 32 7.17 -16.00 12.95
C ASP A 32 6.31 -14.89 12.34
N ILE A 33 6.29 -14.82 11.00
CA ILE A 33 5.54 -13.85 10.21
C ILE A 33 4.91 -14.53 9.00
N PHE A 34 3.85 -13.95 8.46
CA PHE A 34 3.27 -14.34 7.17
C PHE A 34 3.88 -13.56 6.01
N GLN A 35 4.28 -12.31 6.26
CA GLN A 35 4.79 -11.39 5.25
C GLN A 35 5.73 -10.37 5.90
N ALA A 36 6.76 -9.96 5.15
CA ALA A 36 7.57 -8.77 5.42
C ALA A 36 7.70 -7.92 4.15
N VAL A 37 7.73 -6.60 4.31
CA VAL A 37 7.95 -5.67 3.19
C VAL A 37 9.28 -4.94 3.44
N LEU A 38 10.30 -5.33 2.67
CA LEU A 38 11.64 -4.75 2.78
C LEU A 38 11.78 -3.56 1.84
N SER A 39 12.51 -2.53 2.28
CA SER A 39 12.83 -1.37 1.46
C SER A 39 14.31 -0.98 1.59
N ARG A 40 14.78 -0.17 0.65
CA ARG A 40 16.11 0.45 0.66
C ARG A 40 16.00 1.90 0.23
N ARG A 41 16.89 2.76 0.72
CA ARG A 41 16.90 4.18 0.41
C ARG A 41 17.92 4.47 -0.68
N PHE A 42 17.46 5.17 -1.72
CA PHE A 42 18.36 5.79 -2.68
C PHE A 42 18.53 7.26 -2.38
N GLU A 43 19.77 7.73 -2.45
CA GLU A 43 20.14 9.13 -2.26
C GLU A 43 20.70 9.68 -3.57
N VAL A 44 20.41 10.94 -3.85
CA VAL A 44 20.90 11.65 -5.04
C VAL A 44 21.73 12.82 -4.56
N GLU A 45 23.03 12.84 -4.91
CA GLU A 45 23.97 13.88 -4.43
C GLU A 45 23.65 15.26 -5.02
N ASN A 46 23.13 15.29 -6.26
CA ASN A 46 22.76 16.49 -7.00
C ASN A 46 21.27 16.45 -7.37
N PRO A 47 20.35 16.51 -6.39
CA PRO A 47 18.94 16.35 -6.67
C PRO A 47 18.44 17.52 -7.53
N PRO A 48 17.56 17.26 -8.52
CA PRO A 48 16.87 18.33 -9.25
C PRO A 48 15.94 19.12 -8.32
N ASP A 49 15.36 20.22 -8.81
CA ASP A 49 14.38 20.98 -8.06
C ASP A 49 13.20 20.07 -7.65
N PRO A 50 12.81 20.03 -6.36
CA PRO A 50 11.76 19.14 -5.87
C PRO A 50 10.40 19.32 -6.57
N PHE A 51 10.08 20.53 -7.03
CA PHE A 51 8.84 20.79 -7.74
C PHE A 51 8.88 20.24 -9.17
N ASP A 52 10.04 20.29 -9.84
CA ASP A 52 10.22 19.65 -11.13
C ASP A 52 10.11 18.11 -11.01
N VAL A 53 10.64 17.52 -9.93
CA VAL A 53 10.41 16.08 -9.62
C VAL A 53 8.93 15.78 -9.52
N TYR A 54 8.18 16.57 -8.74
CA TYR A 54 6.74 16.39 -8.58
C TYR A 54 5.98 16.50 -9.91
N ARG A 55 6.33 17.47 -10.77
CA ARG A 55 5.70 17.65 -12.09
C ARG A 55 5.89 16.43 -12.98
N VAL A 56 7.10 15.88 -13.02
CA VAL A 56 7.40 14.66 -13.79
C VAL A 56 6.70 13.45 -13.18
N LEU A 57 6.72 13.31 -11.86
CA LEU A 57 6.06 12.22 -11.14
C LEU A 57 4.55 12.19 -11.42
N ARG A 58 3.88 13.34 -11.32
CA ARG A 58 2.43 13.47 -11.60
C ARG A 58 2.08 13.10 -13.05
N ALA A 59 2.92 13.48 -14.01
CA ALA A 59 2.69 13.17 -15.42
C ALA A 59 2.91 11.68 -15.71
N ALA A 60 3.92 11.05 -15.10
CA ALA A 60 4.26 9.65 -15.32
C ALA A 60 3.35 8.67 -14.55
N ASN A 61 2.89 9.06 -13.35
CA ASN A 61 2.10 8.25 -12.43
C ASN A 61 0.85 9.00 -11.97
N PRO A 62 -0.18 9.14 -12.84
CA PRO A 62 -1.46 9.69 -12.42
C PRO A 62 -2.06 8.77 -11.35
N SER A 63 -2.17 9.30 -10.14
CA SER A 63 -2.51 8.54 -8.94
C SER A 63 -3.60 9.27 -8.17
N PRO A 64 -4.53 8.58 -7.48
CA PRO A 64 -5.63 9.22 -6.79
C PRO A 64 -5.17 10.17 -5.67
N TYR A 65 -4.00 9.92 -5.08
CA TYR A 65 -3.47 10.71 -3.97
C TYR A 65 -2.08 11.28 -4.30
N LEU A 66 -2.06 12.35 -5.07
CA LEU A 66 -0.85 13.13 -5.40
C LEU A 66 -0.60 14.22 -4.35
N TYR A 67 0.64 14.37 -3.90
CA TYR A 67 0.99 15.40 -2.94
C TYR A 67 2.37 16.01 -3.19
N PHE A 68 2.47 17.31 -2.90
CA PHE A 68 3.72 18.05 -2.81
C PHE A 68 3.65 18.94 -1.57
N PHE A 69 4.59 18.74 -0.65
CA PHE A 69 4.71 19.52 0.57
C PHE A 69 6.08 20.19 0.58
N LYS A 70 6.10 21.50 0.83
CA LYS A 70 7.33 22.31 0.92
C LYS A 70 7.37 23.02 2.26
N SER A 71 8.44 22.78 3.02
CA SER A 71 8.70 23.37 4.33
C SER A 71 10.12 23.94 4.36
N PRO A 72 10.47 24.85 5.29
CA PRO A 72 11.86 25.20 5.53
C PRO A 72 12.70 23.94 5.81
N GLY A 73 13.71 23.68 5.00
CA GLY A 73 14.67 22.58 5.18
C GLY A 73 14.32 21.25 4.49
N TYR A 74 13.09 21.04 4.02
CA TYR A 74 12.76 19.82 3.27
C TYR A 74 11.54 19.97 2.35
N SER A 75 11.44 19.07 1.39
CA SER A 75 10.27 18.93 0.52
C SER A 75 9.94 17.47 0.35
N ILE A 76 8.66 17.16 0.23
CA ILE A 76 8.15 15.80 0.02
C ILE A 76 7.26 15.83 -1.22
N ALA A 77 7.51 14.91 -2.15
CA ALA A 77 6.66 14.68 -3.31
C ALA A 77 6.29 13.20 -3.37
N GLY A 78 5.04 12.89 -3.69
CA GLY A 78 4.61 11.50 -3.83
C GLY A 78 3.33 11.34 -4.61
N ALA A 79 3.11 10.10 -5.04
CA ALA A 79 1.96 9.65 -5.81
C ALA A 79 1.45 8.34 -5.18
N SER A 80 0.62 8.42 -4.14
CA SER A 80 0.15 7.23 -3.41
C SER A 80 -0.98 6.55 -4.17
N PRO A 81 -0.78 5.29 -4.63
CA PRO A 81 -1.80 4.56 -5.40
C PRO A 81 -2.98 4.13 -4.53
N GLU A 82 -2.80 4.06 -3.22
CA GLU A 82 -3.75 3.45 -2.28
C GLU A 82 -4.14 4.44 -1.16
N MET A 83 -5.37 4.26 -0.67
CA MET A 83 -5.92 4.96 0.48
C MET A 83 -5.68 4.14 1.74
N LEU A 84 -4.95 4.70 2.72
CA LEU A 84 -4.73 4.02 3.99
C LEU A 84 -6.02 3.97 4.83
N ILE A 85 -6.62 5.14 5.09
CA ILE A 85 -7.88 5.26 5.82
C ILE A 85 -8.57 6.57 5.46
N ARG A 86 -9.90 6.55 5.45
CA ARG A 86 -10.76 7.72 5.28
C ARG A 86 -11.71 7.82 6.46
N VAL A 87 -11.91 9.04 6.97
CA VAL A 87 -12.94 9.33 7.96
C VAL A 87 -13.81 10.48 7.44
N GLU A 88 -15.08 10.19 7.19
CA GLU A 88 -16.04 11.13 6.61
C GLU A 88 -17.41 10.94 7.27
N ASP A 89 -18.01 12.01 7.78
CA ASP A 89 -19.28 11.99 8.51
C ASP A 89 -19.39 10.94 9.64
N GLY A 90 -18.26 10.59 10.24
CA GLY A 90 -18.14 9.57 11.28
C GLY A 90 -18.09 8.12 10.77
N ASN A 91 -18.05 7.89 9.45
CA ASN A 91 -17.73 6.61 8.85
C ASN A 91 -16.21 6.48 8.65
N VAL A 92 -15.63 5.38 9.12
CA VAL A 92 -14.23 5.01 8.92
C VAL A 92 -14.18 3.97 7.82
N THR A 93 -13.39 4.23 6.79
CA THR A 93 -13.22 3.32 5.65
C THR A 93 -11.75 3.00 5.45
N ASN A 94 -11.43 1.71 5.32
CA ASN A 94 -10.16 1.19 4.83
C ASN A 94 -10.44 0.37 3.56
N ARG A 95 -9.56 0.45 2.56
CA ARG A 95 -9.80 -0.18 1.25
C ARG A 95 -8.59 -1.02 0.84
N PRO A 96 -8.47 -2.27 1.35
CA PRO A 96 -7.36 -3.15 1.00
C PRO A 96 -7.32 -3.43 -0.50
N ILE A 97 -6.13 -3.29 -1.09
CA ILE A 97 -5.86 -3.64 -2.49
C ILE A 97 -4.68 -4.62 -2.53
N ALA A 98 -4.93 -5.85 -3.00
CA ALA A 98 -3.91 -6.88 -3.20
C ALA A 98 -4.41 -7.91 -4.20
N GLY A 99 -3.53 -8.69 -4.80
CA GLY A 99 -3.84 -9.38 -6.04
C GLY A 99 -3.59 -8.45 -7.21
N THR A 100 -2.68 -8.80 -8.12
CA THR A 100 -2.38 -7.96 -9.29
C THR A 100 -2.33 -8.81 -10.54
N SER A 101 -3.11 -8.41 -11.55
CA SER A 101 -2.96 -8.94 -12.91
C SER A 101 -2.81 -7.80 -13.91
N ARG A 102 -2.08 -8.06 -15.00
CA ARG A 102 -1.98 -7.09 -16.11
C ARG A 102 -3.32 -6.97 -16.82
N ARG A 103 -3.55 -5.85 -17.51
CA ARG A 103 -4.68 -5.76 -18.45
C ARG A 103 -4.41 -6.61 -19.70
N GLY A 104 -5.47 -7.20 -20.26
CA GLY A 104 -5.44 -7.92 -21.53
C GLY A 104 -5.22 -7.00 -22.72
N LYS A 105 -4.74 -7.54 -23.84
CA LYS A 105 -4.60 -6.78 -25.10
C LYS A 105 -5.96 -6.52 -25.79
N ASP A 106 -6.97 -7.31 -25.42
CA ASP A 106 -8.35 -7.26 -25.89
C ASP A 106 -9.30 -7.66 -24.75
N GLU A 107 -10.60 -7.47 -24.94
CA GLU A 107 -11.62 -7.74 -23.91
C GLU A 107 -11.68 -9.21 -23.50
N ALA A 108 -11.39 -10.13 -24.43
CA ALA A 108 -11.43 -11.57 -24.16
C ALA A 108 -10.26 -12.00 -23.27
N GLU A 109 -9.04 -11.53 -23.56
CA GLU A 109 -7.87 -11.75 -22.71
C GLU A 109 -8.06 -11.05 -21.35
N ASP A 110 -8.63 -9.84 -21.32
CA ASP A 110 -8.87 -9.10 -20.07
C ASP A 110 -9.85 -9.84 -19.15
N ALA A 111 -10.94 -10.39 -19.70
CA ALA A 111 -11.89 -11.22 -18.95
C ALA A 111 -11.26 -12.53 -18.46
N LYS A 112 -10.38 -13.15 -19.26
CA LYS A 112 -9.64 -14.35 -18.85
C LYS A 112 -8.71 -14.06 -17.67
N LEU A 113 -7.93 -12.99 -17.75
CA LEU A 113 -6.99 -12.57 -16.71
C LEU A 113 -7.71 -12.17 -15.42
N GLU A 114 -8.87 -11.52 -15.52
CA GLU A 114 -9.75 -11.23 -14.38
C GLU A 114 -10.24 -12.50 -13.71
N ASN A 115 -10.72 -13.47 -14.49
CA ASN A 115 -11.19 -14.74 -13.95
C ASN A 115 -10.06 -15.56 -13.32
N GLU A 116 -8.86 -15.54 -13.90
CA GLU A 116 -7.65 -16.14 -13.31
C GLU A 116 -7.33 -15.50 -11.96
N LEU A 117 -7.29 -14.16 -11.88
CA LEU A 117 -7.02 -13.43 -10.64
C LEU A 117 -8.06 -13.72 -9.54
N LEU A 118 -9.35 -13.79 -9.91
CA LEU A 118 -10.44 -14.09 -8.98
C LEU A 118 -10.40 -15.51 -8.40
N HIS A 119 -9.74 -16.44 -9.09
CA HIS A 119 -9.68 -17.86 -8.69
C HIS A 119 -8.28 -18.30 -8.25
N ASP A 120 -7.27 -17.44 -8.34
CA ASP A 120 -5.93 -17.73 -7.85
C ASP A 120 -5.94 -17.87 -6.33
N GLU A 121 -5.65 -19.06 -5.82
CA GLU A 121 -5.71 -19.37 -4.40
C GLU A 121 -4.74 -18.52 -3.57
N LYS A 122 -3.55 -18.21 -4.13
CA LYS A 122 -2.53 -17.42 -3.45
C LYS A 122 -2.99 -15.98 -3.31
N GLU A 123 -3.41 -15.34 -4.41
CA GLU A 123 -3.81 -13.94 -4.39
C GLU A 123 -5.07 -13.72 -3.53
N ARG A 124 -6.01 -14.67 -3.53
CA ARG A 124 -7.19 -14.63 -2.65
C ARG A 124 -6.83 -14.77 -1.17
N ALA A 125 -5.89 -15.65 -0.83
CA ALA A 125 -5.44 -15.84 0.55
C ALA A 125 -4.75 -14.58 1.07
N GLU A 126 -3.84 -13.99 0.28
CA GLU A 126 -3.16 -12.73 0.62
C GLU A 126 -4.15 -11.58 0.78
N HIS A 127 -5.11 -11.45 -0.15
CA HIS A 127 -6.15 -10.42 -0.07
C HIS A 127 -7.01 -10.58 1.19
N THR A 128 -7.44 -11.82 1.50
CA THR A 128 -8.24 -12.10 2.70
C THR A 128 -7.50 -11.71 3.98
N MET A 129 -6.21 -12.03 4.06
CA MET A 129 -5.36 -11.62 5.19
C MET A 129 -5.35 -10.09 5.38
N LEU A 130 -5.22 -9.32 4.29
CA LEU A 130 -5.25 -7.85 4.37
C LEU A 130 -6.62 -7.29 4.74
N VAL A 131 -7.70 -7.93 4.29
CA VAL A 131 -9.07 -7.59 4.74
C VAL A 131 -9.20 -7.78 6.24
N ASP A 132 -8.73 -8.91 6.77
CA ASP A 132 -8.77 -9.17 8.21
C ASP A 132 -7.91 -8.19 9.01
N LEU A 133 -6.77 -7.78 8.45
CA LEU A 133 -5.94 -6.73 9.03
C LEU A 133 -6.67 -5.39 9.06
N GLY A 134 -7.30 -4.99 7.95
CA GLY A 134 -8.13 -3.79 7.85
C GLY A 134 -9.30 -3.81 8.85
N ARG A 135 -9.98 -4.97 9.00
CA ARG A 135 -11.03 -5.16 10.02
C ARG A 135 -10.50 -4.95 11.43
N ASN A 136 -9.30 -5.46 11.73
CA ASN A 136 -8.67 -5.25 13.03
C ASN A 136 -8.38 -3.76 13.29
N ASP A 137 -7.79 -3.07 12.31
CA ASP A 137 -7.43 -1.66 12.41
C ASP A 137 -8.65 -0.75 12.58
N VAL A 138 -9.68 -0.95 11.76
CA VAL A 138 -10.95 -0.22 11.82
C VAL A 138 -11.69 -0.52 13.13
N GLY A 139 -11.73 -1.80 13.55
CA GLY A 139 -12.43 -2.22 14.76
C GLY A 139 -11.88 -1.66 16.07
N ARG A 140 -10.60 -1.29 16.13
CA ARG A 140 -10.01 -0.64 17.32
C ARG A 140 -10.69 0.71 17.63
N VAL A 141 -11.08 1.45 16.60
CA VAL A 141 -11.61 2.83 16.70
C VAL A 141 -13.11 2.95 16.42
N CYS A 142 -13.76 1.87 15.95
CA CYS A 142 -15.19 1.87 15.59
C CYS A 142 -16.11 1.23 16.64
N GLU A 143 -17.35 1.68 16.71
CA GLU A 143 -18.40 1.16 17.61
C GLU A 143 -18.60 -0.34 17.38
N PHE A 144 -18.83 -1.07 18.48
CA PHE A 144 -19.03 -2.52 18.42
C PHE A 144 -20.22 -2.87 17.51
N GLY A 145 -20.05 -3.89 16.67
CA GLY A 145 -21.09 -4.33 15.73
C GLY A 145 -21.24 -3.47 14.47
N THR A 146 -20.48 -2.37 14.33
CA THR A 146 -20.58 -1.51 13.14
C THR A 146 -19.59 -1.84 12.04
N VAL A 147 -18.56 -2.65 12.35
CA VAL A 147 -17.54 -3.03 11.36
C VAL A 147 -18.10 -4.05 10.38
N LYS A 148 -18.06 -3.72 9.09
CA LYS A 148 -18.53 -4.57 7.99
C LYS A 148 -17.58 -4.53 6.82
N VAL A 149 -17.56 -5.61 6.04
CA VAL A 149 -16.85 -5.67 4.77
C VAL A 149 -17.88 -5.51 3.66
N ASP A 150 -17.85 -4.37 2.99
CA ASP A 150 -18.67 -4.10 1.81
C ASP A 150 -17.85 -4.46 0.55
N GLY A 151 -18.48 -5.15 -0.41
CA GLY A 151 -17.82 -5.52 -1.67
C GLY A 151 -16.58 -6.40 -1.50
N PHE A 152 -16.72 -7.52 -0.79
CA PHE A 152 -15.59 -8.44 -0.56
C PHE A 152 -15.03 -9.02 -1.87
N MET A 153 -13.74 -8.80 -2.10
CA MET A 153 -12.93 -9.48 -3.12
C MET A 153 -13.50 -9.37 -4.53
N HIS A 154 -13.72 -8.14 -4.99
CA HIS A 154 -14.11 -7.85 -6.37
C HIS A 154 -12.92 -7.31 -7.18
N VAL A 155 -12.96 -7.45 -8.50
CA VAL A 155 -11.90 -6.90 -9.36
C VAL A 155 -12.20 -5.46 -9.73
N GLU A 156 -11.21 -4.59 -9.54
CA GLU A 156 -11.21 -3.23 -10.05
C GLU A 156 -10.14 -3.08 -11.14
N ARG A 157 -10.55 -2.56 -12.30
CA ARG A 157 -9.69 -2.36 -13.48
C ARG A 157 -9.08 -0.96 -13.45
N PHE A 158 -7.75 -0.90 -13.44
CA PHE A 158 -6.98 0.32 -13.65
C PHE A 158 -6.45 0.37 -15.09
N SER A 159 -5.77 1.47 -15.44
CA SER A 159 -5.31 1.69 -16.82
C SER A 159 -4.31 0.65 -17.33
N LYS A 160 -3.48 0.08 -16.44
CA LYS A 160 -2.41 -0.88 -16.79
C LYS A 160 -2.53 -2.23 -16.10
N VAL A 161 -3.23 -2.27 -14.97
CA VAL A 161 -3.38 -3.45 -14.11
C VAL A 161 -4.81 -3.56 -13.61
N MET A 162 -5.16 -4.68 -13.01
CA MET A 162 -6.38 -4.90 -12.23
C MET A 162 -6.03 -5.52 -10.88
N HIS A 163 -6.84 -5.26 -9.87
CA HIS A 163 -6.60 -5.73 -8.50
C HIS A 163 -7.84 -6.34 -7.85
N LEU A 164 -7.64 -7.24 -6.89
CA LEU A 164 -8.72 -7.58 -5.95
C LEU A 164 -8.84 -6.43 -4.94
N VAL A 165 -10.07 -6.01 -4.70
CA VAL A 165 -10.42 -4.88 -3.84
C VAL A 165 -11.51 -5.31 -2.88
N SER A 166 -11.42 -4.84 -1.64
CA SER A 166 -12.47 -4.92 -0.64
C SER A 166 -12.61 -3.58 0.07
N GLU A 167 -13.74 -3.35 0.72
CA GLU A 167 -13.93 -2.15 1.55
C GLU A 167 -14.33 -2.55 2.97
N VAL A 168 -13.58 -2.07 3.95
CA VAL A 168 -13.85 -2.29 5.37
C VAL A 168 -14.37 -0.98 5.96
N ASN A 169 -15.61 -0.98 6.42
CA ASN A 169 -16.31 0.19 6.96
C ASN A 169 -16.63 0.00 8.44
N GLY A 170 -16.73 1.10 9.19
CA GLY A 170 -17.20 1.11 10.57
C GLY A 170 -17.60 2.50 11.06
N ARG A 171 -18.43 2.59 12.11
CA ARG A 171 -18.82 3.87 12.71
C ARG A 171 -17.78 4.29 13.75
N LEU A 172 -17.15 5.45 13.60
CA LEU A 172 -16.19 5.97 14.56
C LEU A 172 -16.82 6.10 15.95
N LYS A 173 -16.14 5.58 16.99
CA LYS A 173 -16.62 5.69 18.38
C LYS A 173 -16.79 7.15 18.80
N LYS A 174 -17.79 7.43 19.64
CA LYS A 174 -17.92 8.73 20.31
C LYS A 174 -16.63 9.10 21.03
N GLY A 175 -16.18 10.34 20.86
CA GLY A 175 -14.94 10.86 21.44
C GLY A 175 -13.65 10.49 20.69
N LYS A 176 -13.73 9.72 19.60
CA LYS A 176 -12.60 9.47 18.69
C LYS A 176 -12.60 10.44 17.52
N THR A 177 -11.42 10.63 16.95
CA THR A 177 -11.15 11.56 15.85
C THR A 177 -10.57 10.84 14.63
N GLY A 178 -10.47 11.53 13.49
CA GLY A 178 -9.77 10.99 12.32
C GLY A 178 -8.29 10.68 12.59
N VAL A 179 -7.66 11.37 13.53
CA VAL A 179 -6.28 11.10 13.95
C VAL A 179 -6.18 9.76 14.70
N ASP A 180 -7.13 9.45 15.57
CA ASP A 180 -7.19 8.13 16.21
C ASP A 180 -7.28 7.00 15.17
N ALA A 181 -8.10 7.19 14.14
CA ALA A 181 -8.25 6.23 13.05
C ALA A 181 -6.95 6.07 12.24
N LEU A 182 -6.26 7.16 11.93
CA LEU A 182 -4.96 7.10 11.28
C LEU A 182 -3.96 6.26 12.09
N PHE A 183 -3.86 6.50 13.41
CA PHE A 183 -2.97 5.73 14.27
C PHE A 183 -3.38 4.26 14.41
N SER A 184 -4.67 3.92 14.28
CA SER A 184 -5.09 2.53 14.34
C SER A 184 -4.70 1.73 13.10
N ALA A 185 -4.58 2.38 11.94
CA ALA A 185 -4.15 1.78 10.68
C ALA A 185 -2.63 1.72 10.52
N LEU A 186 -1.88 2.57 11.22
CA LEU A 186 -0.43 2.61 11.12
C LEU A 186 0.27 1.51 11.96
N PRO A 187 1.37 0.91 11.45
CA PRO A 187 1.83 1.00 10.06
C PRO A 187 0.92 0.20 9.14
N ALA A 188 0.83 0.62 7.89
CA ALA A 188 0.06 -0.12 6.88
C ALA A 188 0.64 -1.53 6.72
N GLY A 189 -0.21 -2.56 6.72
CA GLY A 189 0.24 -3.94 6.51
C GLY A 189 0.98 -4.13 5.19
N THR A 190 0.60 -3.38 4.16
CA THR A 190 1.25 -3.34 2.85
C THR A 190 2.64 -2.68 2.86
N LEU A 191 3.05 -2.06 3.97
CA LEU A 191 4.36 -1.43 4.14
C LEU A 191 5.21 -2.07 5.25
N SER A 192 4.59 -2.80 6.19
CA SER A 192 5.31 -3.55 7.22
C SER A 192 5.39 -5.05 6.92
N GLY A 193 4.26 -5.66 6.55
CA GLY A 193 4.03 -7.10 6.63
C GLY A 193 3.06 -7.48 7.74
N ALA A 194 2.93 -8.78 7.99
CA ALA A 194 1.95 -9.36 8.90
C ALA A 194 2.56 -10.53 9.70
N PRO A 195 2.27 -10.67 11.01
CA PRO A 195 1.64 -9.69 11.89
C PRO A 195 2.45 -8.40 12.01
N LYS A 196 1.80 -7.22 11.95
CA LYS A 196 2.46 -5.90 11.80
C LYS A 196 3.62 -5.67 12.77
N ILE A 197 3.40 -5.91 14.06
CA ILE A 197 4.40 -5.64 15.11
C ILE A 197 5.62 -6.55 14.93
N ARG A 198 5.40 -7.84 14.65
CA ARG A 198 6.48 -8.82 14.50
C ARG A 198 7.27 -8.58 13.21
N ALA A 199 6.60 -8.22 12.11
CA ALA A 199 7.24 -7.91 10.83
C ALA A 199 8.12 -6.64 10.86
N MET A 200 7.91 -5.75 11.83
CA MET A 200 8.73 -4.54 12.02
C MET A 200 9.97 -4.74 12.89
N GLN A 201 10.02 -5.80 13.70
CA GLN A 201 11.10 -6.07 14.67
C GLN A 201 12.29 -6.72 13.97
#